data_AF-A0AB32XDA1-F1
#
_entry.id   AF-A0AB32XDA1-F1
#
_cell.length_a   1.000
_cell.length_b   1.000
_cell.length_c   1.000
_cell.angle_alpha   90.00
_cell.angle_beta   90.00
_cell.angle_gamma   90.00
#
_symmetry.space_group_name_H-M   'P 1'
#
loop_
_entity.id
_entity.type
_entity.pdbx_description
1 polymer ?
#
loop_
_entity_poly.entity_id
_entity_poly.type
_entity_poly.pdbx_seq_one_letter_code
_entity_poly.pdbx_strand_id
1 'polypeptide(L)'
;MKYLQKFLDLHQTPTQEFDEFLHSLKDNQLIMILDYFYKNEFIKNIKSTLIRFPYIPLEAEDIYIEFLQTYLEEVKKYNSTDKNVKFLNFFLNISKFYTLNKIRYWLRKKRIHNSLMTSTDELLYVLDEHSEEQIEQRINQIDTENFYHLLTDKDKNIIKILQNSINQKDKLITPSKLKEFKTKFLTKFNNYFHFAH
;
A
#
# COMPACT_ATOMS: atom_id res chain seq x y z
N MET A 1 14.27 -36.38 12.41
CA MET A 1 14.56 -37.79 12.07
C MET A 1 13.41 -38.75 12.40
N LYS A 2 13.07 -39.02 13.67
CA LYS A 2 12.04 -40.02 14.05
C LYS A 2 10.67 -39.84 13.36
N TYR A 3 10.17 -38.60 13.28
CA TYR A 3 8.87 -38.30 12.64
C TYR A 3 8.89 -38.43 11.11
N LEU A 4 10.01 -38.09 10.46
CA LEU A 4 10.16 -38.20 9.01
C LEU A 4 10.15 -39.67 8.58
N GLN A 5 10.89 -40.52 9.32
CA GLN A 5 10.91 -41.95 9.07
C GLN A 5 9.53 -42.56 9.31
N LYS A 6 8.89 -42.25 10.45
CA LYS A 6 7.53 -42.75 10.74
C LYS A 6 6.51 -42.32 9.69
N PHE A 7 6.61 -41.09 9.18
CA PHE A 7 5.77 -40.62 8.08
C PHE A 7 6.04 -41.40 6.79
N LEU A 8 7.32 -41.60 6.43
CA LEU A 8 7.72 -42.39 5.26
C LEU A 8 7.18 -43.82 5.32
N ASP A 9 7.18 -44.44 6.50
CA ASP A 9 6.70 -45.80 6.69
C ASP A 9 5.16 -45.87 6.55
N LEU A 10 4.43 -44.92 7.16
CA LEU A 10 2.96 -44.97 7.24
C LEU A 10 2.23 -44.38 6.02
N HIS A 11 2.80 -43.39 5.32
CA HIS A 11 2.08 -42.71 4.22
C HIS A 11 1.81 -43.60 3.00
N GLN A 12 2.45 -44.77 2.91
CA GLN A 12 2.28 -45.72 1.80
C GLN A 12 1.01 -46.57 1.96
N THR A 13 0.54 -46.75 3.20
CA THR A 13 -0.65 -47.53 3.55
C THR A 13 -1.59 -46.67 4.39
N PRO A 14 -2.61 -46.06 3.76
CA PRO A 14 -3.62 -45.29 4.47
C PRO A 14 -4.34 -46.23 5.45
N THR A 15 -4.01 -46.07 6.72
CA THR A 15 -4.50 -46.88 7.82
C THR A 15 -4.87 -45.94 8.96
N GLN A 16 -5.72 -46.41 9.87
CA GLN A 16 -6.08 -45.66 11.07
C GLN A 16 -4.84 -45.23 11.89
N GLU A 17 -3.74 -46.00 11.83
CA GLU A 17 -2.46 -45.63 12.45
C GLU A 17 -1.85 -44.37 11.83
N PHE A 18 -1.97 -44.18 10.50
CA PHE A 18 -1.54 -42.95 9.84
C PHE A 18 -2.36 -41.75 10.32
N ASP A 19 -3.68 -41.92 10.46
CA ASP A 19 -4.57 -40.85 10.92
C ASP A 19 -4.24 -40.45 12.36
N GLU A 20 -4.14 -41.43 13.28
CA GLU A 20 -3.75 -41.17 14.67
C GLU A 20 -2.38 -40.50 14.77
N PHE A 21 -1.42 -40.95 13.95
CA PHE A 21 -0.12 -40.31 13.85
C PHE A 21 -0.24 -38.86 13.41
N LEU A 22 -0.97 -38.58 12.32
CA LEU A 22 -1.14 -37.22 11.78
C LEU A 22 -1.79 -36.28 12.81
N HIS A 23 -2.84 -36.72 13.49
CA HIS A 23 -3.55 -35.95 14.50
C HIS A 23 -2.69 -35.70 15.76
N SER A 24 -1.76 -36.60 16.07
CA SER A 24 -0.85 -36.46 17.22
C SER A 24 0.30 -35.47 17.00
N LEU A 25 0.57 -35.08 15.74
CA LEU A 25 1.70 -34.21 15.41
C LEU A 25 1.45 -32.78 15.90
N LYS A 26 2.49 -32.22 16.54
CA LYS A 26 2.56 -30.78 16.79
C LYS A 26 2.80 -30.03 15.48
N ASP A 27 2.39 -28.77 15.42
CA ASP A 27 2.47 -27.95 14.21
C ASP A 27 3.89 -27.87 13.63
N ASN A 28 4.89 -27.65 14.47
CA ASN A 28 6.29 -27.62 14.04
C ASN A 28 6.78 -28.95 13.44
N GLN A 29 6.26 -30.09 13.93
CA GLN A 29 6.59 -31.41 13.41
C GLN A 29 5.91 -31.66 12.07
N LEU A 30 4.65 -31.25 11.95
CA LEU A 30 3.90 -31.32 10.71
C LEU A 30 4.52 -30.43 9.63
N ILE A 31 4.89 -29.19 9.96
CA ILE A 31 5.63 -28.29 9.06
C ILE A 31 6.89 -28.97 8.52
N MET A 32 7.70 -29.55 9.41
CA MET A 32 8.93 -30.24 9.01
C MET A 32 8.66 -31.41 8.04
N ILE A 33 7.59 -32.18 8.26
CA ILE A 33 7.18 -33.27 7.36
C ILE A 33 6.76 -32.72 6.00
N LEU A 34 5.88 -31.71 5.99
CA LEU A 34 5.34 -31.13 4.76
C LEU A 34 6.44 -30.45 3.92
N ASP A 35 7.37 -29.74 4.57
CA ASP A 35 8.51 -29.09 3.90
C ASP A 35 9.48 -30.11 3.31
N TYR A 36 9.75 -31.20 4.04
CA TYR A 36 10.66 -32.24 3.55
C TYR A 36 10.08 -33.04 2.38
N PHE A 37 8.83 -33.50 2.47
CA PHE A 37 8.26 -34.43 1.49
C PHE A 37 7.49 -33.76 0.34
N TYR A 38 6.88 -32.59 0.58
CA TYR A 38 5.85 -32.08 -0.32
C TYR A 38 6.03 -30.64 -0.78
N LYS A 39 7.05 -29.91 -0.30
CA LYS A 39 7.32 -28.52 -0.69
C LYS A 39 7.31 -28.34 -2.21
N ASN A 40 8.09 -29.14 -2.93
CA ASN A 40 8.25 -28.99 -4.38
C ASN A 40 6.93 -29.18 -5.13
N GLU A 41 6.15 -30.21 -4.78
CA GLU A 41 4.84 -30.46 -5.39
C GLU A 41 3.83 -29.37 -5.03
N PHE A 42 3.87 -28.86 -3.80
CA PHE A 42 3.02 -27.76 -3.37
C PHE A 42 3.32 -26.47 -4.14
N ILE A 43 4.60 -26.10 -4.25
CA ILE A 43 5.05 -24.92 -5.00
C ILE A 43 4.65 -25.05 -6.47
N LYS A 44 4.84 -26.22 -7.08
CA LYS A 44 4.41 -26.50 -8.45
C LYS A 44 2.90 -26.33 -8.64
N ASN A 45 2.10 -26.81 -7.68
CA ASN A 45 0.65 -26.66 -7.69
C ASN A 45 0.22 -25.19 -7.56
N ILE A 46 0.86 -24.40 -6.68
CA ILE A 46 0.63 -22.96 -6.58
C ILE A 46 0.98 -22.27 -7.90
N LYS A 47 2.17 -22.50 -8.45
CA LYS A 47 2.64 -21.88 -9.71
C LYS A 47 1.68 -22.19 -10.86
N SER A 48 1.21 -23.44 -10.97
CA SER A 48 0.22 -23.85 -11.98
C SER A 48 -1.16 -23.19 -11.81
N THR A 49 -1.47 -22.73 -10.60
CA THR A 49 -2.70 -21.98 -10.30
C THR A 49 -2.52 -20.50 -10.62
N LEU A 50 -1.40 -19.90 -10.22
CA LEU A 50 -1.07 -18.49 -10.42
C LEU A 50 -0.85 -18.11 -11.89
N ILE A 51 -0.36 -19.03 -12.73
CA ILE A 51 -0.16 -18.77 -14.18
C ILE A 51 -1.45 -18.33 -14.89
N ARG A 52 -2.62 -18.69 -14.35
CA ARG A 52 -3.93 -18.28 -14.87
C ARG A 52 -4.32 -16.85 -14.47
N PHE A 53 -3.54 -16.22 -13.60
CA PHE A 53 -3.78 -14.90 -13.02
C PHE A 53 -2.48 -14.06 -13.02
N PRO A 54 -1.92 -13.73 -14.20
CA PRO A 54 -0.59 -13.11 -14.32
C PRO A 54 -0.47 -11.72 -13.68
N TYR A 55 -1.59 -11.04 -13.42
CA TYR A 55 -1.62 -9.69 -12.82
C TYR A 55 -1.63 -9.68 -11.30
N ILE A 56 -1.55 -10.84 -10.65
CA ILE A 56 -1.55 -10.92 -9.18
C ILE A 56 -0.10 -10.97 -8.69
N PRO A 57 0.34 -9.99 -7.88
CA PRO A 57 1.71 -9.93 -7.37
C PRO A 57 1.87 -10.88 -6.17
N LEU A 58 1.72 -12.17 -6.41
CA LEU A 58 1.92 -13.21 -5.39
C LEU A 58 3.04 -14.15 -5.82
N GLU A 59 3.98 -14.38 -4.92
CA GLU A 59 5.00 -15.41 -5.08
C GLU A 59 4.53 -16.74 -4.48
N ALA A 60 4.92 -17.85 -5.10
CA ALA A 60 4.48 -19.16 -4.66
C ALA A 60 5.07 -19.54 -3.29
N GLU A 61 6.31 -19.13 -3.06
CA GLU A 61 7.07 -19.34 -1.84
C GLU A 61 6.40 -18.62 -0.65
N ASP A 62 5.93 -17.39 -0.84
CA ASP A 62 5.17 -16.64 0.18
C ASP A 62 3.86 -17.33 0.54
N ILE A 63 3.07 -17.74 -0.47
CA ILE A 63 1.82 -18.47 -0.26
C ILE A 63 2.07 -19.75 0.53
N TYR A 64 3.16 -20.46 0.22
CA TYR A 64 3.52 -21.69 0.90
C TYR A 64 3.89 -21.47 2.37
N ILE A 65 4.75 -20.48 2.65
CA ILE A 65 5.13 -20.13 4.03
C ILE A 65 3.89 -19.73 4.83
N GLU A 66 3.02 -18.91 4.26
CA GLU A 66 1.80 -18.47 4.95
C GLU A 66 0.82 -19.64 5.18
N PHE A 67 0.71 -20.56 4.22
CA PHE A 67 -0.10 -21.77 4.37
C PHE A 67 0.37 -22.62 5.56
N LEU A 68 1.69 -22.82 5.68
CA LEU A 68 2.28 -23.57 6.79
C LEU A 68 2.06 -22.92 8.14
N GLN A 69 1.84 -21.60 8.19
CA GLN A 69 1.57 -20.87 9.42
C GLN A 69 0.09 -20.86 9.81
N THR A 70 -0.82 -20.89 8.83
CA THR A 70 -2.23 -20.55 9.07
C THR A 70 -3.22 -21.67 8.76
N TYR A 71 -2.80 -22.72 8.06
CA TYR A 71 -3.73 -23.70 7.47
C TYR A 71 -3.44 -25.16 7.87
N LEU A 72 -2.57 -25.41 8.85
CA LEU A 72 -2.21 -26.76 9.30
C LEU A 72 -3.37 -27.54 9.89
N GLU A 73 -4.31 -26.86 10.56
CA GLU A 73 -5.49 -27.51 11.13
C GLU A 73 -6.36 -28.18 10.05
N GLU A 74 -6.43 -27.60 8.85
CA GLU A 74 -7.12 -28.25 7.72
C GLU A 74 -6.35 -29.45 7.18
N VAL A 75 -5.02 -29.48 7.30
CA VAL A 75 -4.20 -30.64 6.93
C VAL A 75 -4.48 -31.81 7.88
N LYS A 76 -4.62 -31.54 9.18
CA LYS A 76 -4.90 -32.56 10.20
C LYS A 76 -6.27 -33.20 10.06
N LYS A 77 -7.23 -32.55 9.40
CA LYS A 77 -8.57 -33.13 9.10
C LYS A 77 -8.54 -34.26 8.08
N TYR A 78 -7.38 -34.61 7.52
CA TYR A 78 -7.27 -35.78 6.67
C TYR A 78 -7.70 -37.04 7.43
N ASN A 79 -8.51 -37.86 6.76
CA ASN A 79 -8.94 -39.15 7.24
C ASN A 79 -8.73 -40.19 6.14
N SER A 80 -7.90 -41.18 6.41
CA SER A 80 -7.56 -42.24 5.46
C SER A 80 -8.73 -43.14 5.11
N THR A 81 -9.74 -43.24 5.98
CA THR A 81 -10.95 -44.05 5.75
C THR A 81 -11.91 -43.39 4.77
N ASP A 82 -11.82 -42.08 4.58
CA ASP A 82 -12.70 -41.34 3.70
C ASP A 82 -12.18 -41.36 2.25
N LYS A 83 -12.95 -42.02 1.36
CA LYS A 83 -12.87 -41.91 -0.10
C LYS A 83 -11.61 -42.40 -0.82
N ASN A 84 -10.80 -43.32 -0.28
CA ASN A 84 -9.59 -43.86 -0.94
C ASN A 84 -8.67 -42.77 -1.51
N VAL A 85 -8.65 -41.57 -0.89
CA VAL A 85 -7.84 -40.44 -1.36
C VAL A 85 -6.49 -40.51 -0.66
N LYS A 86 -5.40 -40.63 -1.43
CA LYS A 86 -4.03 -40.54 -0.90
C LYS A 86 -3.81 -39.17 -0.25
N PHE A 87 -3.07 -39.14 0.86
CA PHE A 87 -2.74 -37.91 1.58
C PHE A 87 -2.20 -36.79 0.66
N LEU A 88 -1.32 -37.12 -0.28
CA LEU A 88 -0.80 -36.15 -1.26
C LEU A 88 -1.91 -35.45 -2.06
N ASN A 89 -2.90 -36.21 -2.55
CA ASN A 89 -3.98 -35.66 -3.34
C ASN A 89 -4.88 -34.74 -2.49
N PHE A 90 -5.14 -35.15 -1.24
CA PHE A 90 -5.81 -34.30 -0.28
C PHE A 90 -5.03 -32.99 -0.07
N PHE A 91 -3.74 -33.11 0.25
CA PHE A 91 -2.84 -31.99 0.50
C PHE A 91 -2.74 -31.00 -0.67
N LEU A 92 -2.65 -31.49 -1.91
CA LEU A 92 -2.65 -30.65 -3.11
C LEU A 92 -4.01 -30.00 -3.39
N ASN A 93 -5.11 -30.64 -3.00
CA ASN A 93 -6.44 -30.04 -3.14
C ASN A 93 -6.66 -28.88 -2.16
N ILE A 94 -6.31 -29.06 -0.87
CA ILE A 94 -6.38 -27.96 0.11
C ILE A 94 -5.39 -26.84 -0.25
N SER A 95 -4.19 -27.16 -0.74
CA SER A 95 -3.23 -26.20 -1.30
C SER A 95 -3.85 -25.32 -2.38
N LYS A 96 -4.50 -25.94 -3.37
CA LYS A 96 -5.16 -25.25 -4.47
C LYS A 96 -6.31 -24.37 -3.97
N PHE A 97 -7.11 -24.87 -3.02
CA PHE A 97 -8.21 -24.11 -2.44
C PHE A 97 -7.71 -22.86 -1.70
N TYR A 98 -6.66 -23.01 -0.88
CA TYR A 98 -6.01 -21.90 -0.19
C TYR A 98 -5.50 -20.84 -1.17
N THR A 99 -4.78 -21.29 -2.21
CA THR A 99 -4.25 -20.43 -3.27
C THR A 99 -5.37 -19.65 -3.99
N LEU A 100 -6.47 -20.32 -4.35
CA LEU A 100 -7.61 -19.67 -4.98
C LEU A 100 -8.28 -18.63 -4.07
N ASN A 101 -8.31 -18.86 -2.76
CA ASN A 101 -8.83 -17.88 -1.80
C ASN A 101 -7.93 -16.63 -1.72
N LYS A 102 -6.61 -16.81 -1.77
CA LYS A 102 -5.66 -15.68 -1.88
C LYS A 102 -5.85 -14.90 -3.17
N ILE A 103 -5.94 -15.58 -4.31
CA ILE A 103 -6.24 -14.98 -5.61
C ILE A 103 -7.56 -14.19 -5.53
N ARG A 104 -8.63 -14.78 -4.99
CA ARG A 104 -9.93 -14.10 -4.82
C ARG A 104 -9.83 -12.84 -3.96
N TYR A 105 -9.01 -12.86 -2.91
CA TYR A 105 -8.76 -11.69 -2.06
C TYR A 105 -8.10 -10.54 -2.84
N TRP A 106 -7.16 -10.84 -3.72
CA TRP A 106 -6.49 -9.86 -4.60
C TRP A 106 -7.38 -9.38 -5.74
N LEU A 107 -8.24 -10.25 -6.27
CA LEU A 107 -9.25 -9.91 -7.28
C LEU A 107 -10.44 -9.10 -6.73
N ARG A 108 -10.47 -8.71 -5.44
CA ARG A 108 -11.53 -7.81 -4.96
C ARG A 108 -11.30 -6.41 -5.54
N LYS A 109 -12.38 -5.77 -6.02
CA LYS A 109 -12.39 -4.48 -6.74
C LYS A 109 -11.49 -3.38 -6.15
N LYS A 110 -11.32 -3.31 -4.83
CA LYS A 110 -10.44 -2.33 -4.15
C LYS A 110 -8.95 -2.52 -4.44
N ARG A 111 -8.52 -3.67 -4.96
CA ARG A 111 -7.09 -4.06 -5.11
C ARG A 111 -6.68 -4.38 -6.55
N ILE A 112 -7.63 -4.70 -7.43
CA ILE A 112 -7.38 -4.86 -8.87
C ILE A 112 -6.85 -3.55 -9.50
N HIS A 113 -7.23 -2.40 -8.95
CA HIS A 113 -7.00 -1.10 -9.60
C HIS A 113 -5.55 -0.58 -9.55
N ASN A 114 -4.64 -1.21 -8.79
CA ASN A 114 -3.29 -0.66 -8.52
C ASN A 114 -2.13 -1.47 -9.10
N SER A 115 -2.36 -2.55 -9.86
CA SER A 115 -1.26 -3.37 -10.41
C SER A 115 -0.87 -3.02 -11.85
N LEU A 116 -1.51 -2.02 -12.46
CA LEU A 116 -0.97 -1.33 -13.63
C LEU A 116 -0.10 -0.18 -13.13
N MET A 117 1.01 -0.50 -12.47
CA MET A 117 2.10 0.48 -12.47
C MET A 117 2.66 0.47 -13.89
N THR A 118 2.36 1.53 -14.63
CA THR A 118 3.07 1.88 -15.87
C THR A 118 4.56 1.73 -15.58
N SER A 119 5.29 1.00 -16.43
CA SER A 119 6.74 0.85 -16.22
C SER A 119 7.34 2.26 -16.16
N THR A 120 8.35 2.46 -15.31
CA THR A 120 9.07 3.73 -15.28
C THR A 120 9.74 4.06 -16.62
N ASP A 121 9.93 3.06 -17.49
CA ASP A 121 10.44 3.22 -18.85
C ASP A 121 9.39 3.85 -19.81
N GLU A 122 8.10 3.77 -19.47
CA GLU A 122 6.99 4.43 -20.17
C GLU A 122 6.61 5.79 -19.54
N LEU A 123 7.35 6.27 -18.52
CA LEU A 123 7.27 7.67 -18.14
C LEU A 123 7.84 8.50 -19.30
N LEU A 124 6.96 8.91 -20.21
CA LEU A 124 7.19 10.10 -21.03
C LEU A 124 7.48 11.22 -20.03
N TYR A 125 8.75 11.58 -19.89
CA TYR A 125 9.15 12.83 -19.26
C TYR A 125 8.56 13.93 -20.14
N VAL A 126 7.32 14.32 -19.84
CA VAL A 126 6.73 15.52 -20.40
C VAL A 126 7.54 16.64 -19.76
N LEU A 127 8.41 17.25 -20.56
CA LEU A 127 9.05 18.50 -20.21
C LEU A 127 7.94 19.52 -20.04
N ASP A 128 7.55 19.77 -18.79
CA ASP A 128 6.64 20.84 -18.46
C ASP A 128 7.47 22.13 -18.41
N GLU A 129 7.65 22.75 -19.57
CA GLU A 129 8.40 24.00 -19.76
C GLU A 129 7.87 25.15 -18.87
N HIS A 130 6.64 25.03 -18.35
CA HIS A 130 5.99 26.06 -17.54
C HIS A 130 5.85 25.65 -16.07
N SER A 131 6.37 24.49 -15.67
CA SER A 131 6.26 23.98 -14.30
C SER A 131 6.93 24.91 -13.30
N GLU A 132 8.12 25.41 -13.63
CA GLU A 132 8.87 26.35 -12.81
C GLU A 132 8.10 27.66 -12.64
N GLU A 133 7.57 28.22 -13.74
CA GLU A 133 6.74 29.44 -13.70
C GLU A 133 5.48 29.25 -12.85
N GLN A 134 4.80 28.11 -12.96
CA GLN A 134 3.60 27.82 -12.16
C GLN A 134 3.92 27.64 -10.67
N ILE A 135 5.06 27.02 -10.36
CA ILE A 135 5.54 26.86 -8.98
C ILE A 135 5.87 28.23 -8.40
N GLU A 136 6.63 29.06 -9.11
CA GLU A 136 6.96 30.42 -8.68
C GLU A 136 5.70 31.29 -8.48
N GLN A 137 4.73 31.21 -9.40
CA GLN A 137 3.46 31.91 -9.24
C GLN A 137 2.72 31.49 -7.97
N ARG A 138 2.72 30.19 -7.64
CA ARG A 138 2.12 29.68 -6.41
C ARG A 138 2.86 30.12 -5.16
N ILE A 139 4.19 30.09 -5.18
CA ILE A 139 5.02 30.58 -4.07
C ILE A 139 4.70 32.05 -3.82
N ASN A 140 4.70 32.87 -4.86
CA ASN A 140 4.38 34.29 -4.76
C ASN A 140 2.96 34.56 -4.24
N GLN A 141 1.98 33.76 -4.66
CA GLN A 141 0.61 33.85 -4.13
C GLN A 141 0.56 33.55 -2.63
N ILE A 142 1.18 32.45 -2.20
CA ILE A 142 1.22 32.02 -0.80
C ILE A 142 1.95 33.06 0.05
N ASP A 143 3.09 33.58 -0.40
CA ASP A 143 3.86 34.58 0.32
C ASP A 143 3.10 35.91 0.44
N THR A 144 2.39 36.29 -0.62
CA THR A 144 1.53 37.49 -0.59
C THR A 144 0.37 37.31 0.40
N GLU A 145 -0.28 36.16 0.42
CA GLU A 145 -1.35 35.84 1.37
C GLU A 145 -0.83 35.86 2.82
N ASN A 146 0.29 35.19 3.07
CA ASN A 146 0.94 35.15 4.38
C ASN A 146 1.35 36.54 4.86
N PHE A 147 1.95 37.35 3.99
CA PHE A 147 2.27 38.74 4.30
C PHE A 147 1.01 39.55 4.62
N TYR A 148 -0.06 39.39 3.83
CA TYR A 148 -1.32 40.08 4.08
C TYR A 148 -1.94 39.68 5.43
N HIS A 149 -1.81 38.42 5.87
CA HIS A 149 -2.27 37.98 7.17
C HIS A 149 -1.56 38.69 8.33
N LEU A 150 -0.26 38.99 8.21
CA LEU A 150 0.54 39.71 9.20
C LEU A 150 0.22 41.21 9.32
N LEU A 151 -0.52 41.77 8.36
CA LEU A 151 -0.94 43.17 8.39
C LEU A 151 -1.99 43.42 9.47
N THR A 152 -1.93 44.59 10.09
CA THR A 152 -2.92 45.02 11.08
C THR A 152 -4.25 45.35 10.41
N ASP A 153 -5.36 45.32 11.15
CA ASP A 153 -6.68 45.71 10.61
C ASP A 153 -6.69 47.14 10.06
N LYS A 154 -5.88 48.03 10.64
CA LYS A 154 -5.68 49.39 10.13
C LYS A 154 -5.02 49.39 8.75
N ASP A 155 -3.99 48.57 8.56
CA ASP A 155 -3.30 48.42 7.27
C ASP A 155 -4.24 47.82 6.21
N LYS A 156 -4.96 46.74 6.57
CA LYS A 156 -5.95 46.08 5.71
C LYS A 156 -7.07 47.05 5.29
N ASN A 157 -7.54 47.89 6.21
CA ASN A 157 -8.56 48.90 5.90
C ASN A 157 -8.04 49.97 4.93
N ILE A 158 -6.79 50.42 5.06
CA ILE A 158 -6.18 51.37 4.12
C ILE A 158 -6.04 50.72 2.74
N ILE A 159 -5.59 49.46 2.67
CA ILE A 159 -5.48 48.70 1.41
C ILE A 159 -6.84 48.57 0.71
N LYS A 160 -7.90 48.21 1.46
CA LYS A 160 -9.27 48.15 0.92
C LYS A 160 -9.75 49.49 0.37
N ILE A 161 -9.39 50.60 1.00
CA ILE A 161 -9.71 51.95 0.51
C ILE A 161 -8.97 52.24 -0.80
N LEU A 162 -7.69 51.85 -0.90
CA LEU A 162 -6.89 52.01 -2.11
C LEU A 162 -7.34 51.12 -3.27
N GLN A 163 -7.78 49.88 -2.99
CA GLN A 163 -8.31 48.96 -4.00
C GLN A 163 -9.68 49.41 -4.53
N ASN A 164 -10.50 50.04 -3.68
CA ASN A 164 -11.86 50.51 -4.02
C ASN A 164 -11.91 51.97 -4.47
N SER A 165 -10.76 52.61 -4.74
CA SER A 165 -10.65 54.05 -5.03
C SER A 165 -11.36 54.51 -6.31
N ILE A 166 -11.97 53.59 -7.06
CA ILE A 166 -12.74 53.87 -8.26
C ILE A 166 -14.17 54.34 -7.92
N ASN A 167 -14.74 54.01 -6.74
CA ASN A 167 -16.18 54.19 -6.48
C ASN A 167 -16.60 54.72 -5.09
N GLN A 168 -15.72 55.22 -4.22
CA GLN A 168 -16.14 55.69 -2.88
C GLN A 168 -15.75 57.14 -2.58
N LYS A 169 -16.77 58.00 -2.48
CA LYS A 169 -16.69 59.39 -1.99
C LYS A 169 -16.43 59.52 -0.49
N ASP A 170 -16.40 58.43 0.28
CA ASP A 170 -16.62 58.51 1.73
C ASP A 170 -15.46 58.11 2.66
N LYS A 171 -14.21 58.02 2.19
CA LYS A 171 -13.05 57.88 3.13
C LYS A 171 -11.87 58.74 2.73
N LEU A 172 -11.85 59.98 3.23
CA LEU A 172 -10.73 60.91 3.10
C LEU A 172 -9.55 60.45 3.98
N ILE A 173 -8.55 59.81 3.38
CA ILE A 173 -7.23 59.64 3.99
C ILE A 173 -6.41 60.88 3.67
N THR A 174 -5.94 61.59 4.70
CA THR A 174 -5.05 62.75 4.49
C THR A 174 -3.73 62.32 3.85
N PRO A 175 -3.12 63.15 2.98
CA PRO A 175 -1.83 62.85 2.35
C PRO A 175 -0.72 62.48 3.35
N SER A 176 -0.72 63.10 4.54
CA SER A 176 0.22 62.79 5.63
C SER A 176 0.10 61.34 6.13
N LYS A 177 -1.14 60.89 6.42
CA LYS A 177 -1.42 59.50 6.83
C LYS A 177 -1.08 58.48 5.73
N LEU A 178 -1.29 58.83 4.46
CA LEU A 178 -0.90 57.97 3.34
C LEU A 178 0.62 57.82 3.25
N LYS A 179 1.36 58.92 3.43
CA LYS A 179 2.82 58.92 3.45
C LYS A 179 3.37 58.07 4.60
N GLU A 180 2.81 58.23 5.80
CA GLU A 180 3.17 57.43 6.98
C GLU A 180 2.88 55.93 6.76
N PHE A 181 1.70 55.61 6.21
CA PHE A 181 1.35 54.23 5.85
C PHE A 181 2.34 53.66 4.84
N LYS A 182 2.65 54.38 3.74
CA LYS A 182 3.59 53.93 2.71
C LYS A 182 4.96 53.59 3.30
N THR A 183 5.51 54.46 4.15
CA THR A 183 6.81 54.22 4.78
C THR A 183 6.77 52.99 5.68
N LYS A 184 5.78 52.88 6.57
CA LYS A 184 5.64 51.73 7.49
C LYS A 184 5.37 50.42 6.75
N PHE A 185 4.55 50.46 5.71
CA PHE A 185 4.21 49.30 4.88
C PHE A 185 5.46 48.78 4.15
N LEU A 186 6.25 49.67 3.55
CA LEU A 186 7.51 49.30 2.89
C LEU A 186 8.51 48.68 3.88
N THR A 187 8.61 49.19 5.10
CA THR A 187 9.46 48.58 6.13
C THR A 187 8.98 47.17 6.48
N LYS A 188 7.67 46.95 6.66
CA LYS A 188 7.11 45.61 6.94
C LYS A 188 7.35 44.65 5.78
N PHE A 189 7.13 45.12 4.54
CA PHE A 189 7.35 44.34 3.33
C PHE A 189 8.82 43.91 3.22
N ASN A 190 9.75 44.86 3.34
CA ASN A 190 11.18 44.55 3.30
C ASN A 190 11.58 43.59 4.44
N ASN A 191 11.07 43.78 5.66
CA ASN A 191 11.40 42.87 6.75
C ASN A 191 10.86 41.45 6.52
N TYR A 192 9.73 41.29 5.83
CA TYR A 192 9.17 39.97 5.53
C TYR A 192 9.94 39.28 4.39
N PHE A 193 10.16 39.99 3.28
CA PHE A 193 10.76 39.42 2.07
C PHE A 193 12.29 39.43 2.04
N HIS A 194 12.95 40.22 2.90
CA HIS A 194 14.42 40.28 2.95
C HIS A 194 15.04 39.30 3.97
N PHE A 195 14.25 38.76 4.91
CA PHE A 195 14.66 37.68 5.83
C PHE A 195 14.31 36.27 5.30
N ALA A 196 13.62 36.17 4.16
CA ALA A 196 13.20 34.91 3.54
C ALA A 196 14.18 34.40 2.44
N HIS A 197 15.31 35.09 2.25
CA HIS A 197 16.41 34.70 1.37
C HIS A 197 17.71 34.49 2.16
#